data_AF-A0A918DBL4-F1
#
_entry.id   AF-A0A918DBL4-F1
#
_cell.length_a   1.000
_cell.length_b   1.000
_cell.length_c   1.000
_cell.angle_alpha   90.00
_cell.angle_beta   90.00
_cell.angle_gamma   90.00
#
_symmetry.space_group_name_H-M   'P 1'
#
loop_
_entity.id
_entity.type
_entity.pdbx_description
1 polymer ?
#
loop_
_entity_poly.entity_id
_entity_poly.type
_entity_poly.pdbx_seq_one_letter_code
_entity_poly.pdbx_strand_id
1 'polypeptide(L)'
;MVFLRVILVLSLLAILPGLVLPDGIWRDIAFLAAILAVASGIIVLRGAGRAQPPRTPRPKRRRRGRPIVVDGSNVMHWKDQVARLDVLREVVRVLDAQGYRPGVVFDANAGYKLQGRYLDDRPLARLLGLPEDQVLVVQKGSPADPVILQTARALGARIVTNDRYRDWAATYPEVDQPGHLVRGGFQDGRLVLRLAAEAKAA
;
A
#
# COMPACT_ATOMS: atom_id res chain seq x y z
N MET A 1 17.88 -16.56 6.56
CA MET A 1 18.93 -17.19 5.72
C MET A 1 20.18 -17.59 6.52
N VAL A 2 20.63 -16.80 7.50
CA VAL A 2 21.79 -17.17 8.37
C VAL A 2 21.53 -18.49 9.13
N PHE A 3 20.36 -18.63 9.75
CA PHE A 3 19.95 -19.85 10.46
C PHE A 3 20.02 -21.14 9.61
N LEU A 4 19.54 -21.08 8.36
CA LEU A 4 19.57 -22.22 7.43
C LEU A 4 20.99 -22.57 6.96
N ARG A 5 21.88 -21.57 6.83
CA ARG A 5 23.29 -21.78 6.51
C ARG A 5 24.04 -22.41 7.67
N VAL A 6 23.71 -22.04 8.91
CA VAL A 6 24.27 -22.65 10.12
C VAL A 6 23.86 -24.13 10.21
N ILE A 7 22.59 -24.45 9.96
CA ILE A 7 22.13 -25.85 9.91
C ILE A 7 22.88 -26.64 8.83
N LEU A 8 23.06 -26.07 7.62
CA LEU A 8 23.79 -26.73 6.54
C LEU A 8 25.25 -27.05 6.91
N VAL A 9 25.95 -26.11 7.55
CA VAL A 9 27.35 -26.29 7.98
C VAL A 9 27.45 -27.33 9.09
N LEU A 10 26.54 -27.29 10.08
CA LEU A 10 26.50 -28.28 11.15
C LEU A 10 26.16 -29.68 10.64
N SER A 11 25.23 -29.80 9.68
CA SER A 11 24.89 -31.08 9.04
C SER A 11 26.06 -31.65 8.23
N LEU A 12 26.84 -30.82 7.54
CA LEU A 12 28.04 -31.27 6.81
C LEU A 12 29.17 -31.71 7.75
N LEU A 13 29.38 -31.01 8.86
CA LEU A 13 30.36 -31.39 9.89
C LEU A 13 30.00 -32.71 10.57
N ALA A 14 28.70 -32.99 10.75
CA ALA A 14 28.20 -34.22 11.34
C ALA A 14 28.37 -35.47 10.45
N ILE A 15 28.72 -35.31 9.16
CA ILE A 15 29.00 -36.44 8.24
C ILE A 15 30.40 -37.01 8.47
N LEU A 16 31.36 -36.19 8.94
CA LEU A 16 32.77 -36.59 9.10
C LEU A 16 32.99 -37.77 10.07
N PRO A 17 32.34 -37.84 11.24
CA PRO A 17 32.52 -38.97 12.16
C PRO A 17 31.99 -40.30 11.61
N GLY A 18 30.94 -40.27 10.78
CA GLY A 18 30.34 -41.47 10.17
C GLY A 18 31.17 -42.12 9.05
N LEU A 19 32.20 -41.42 8.54
CA LEU A 19 33.16 -41.93 7.55
C LEU A 19 34.41 -42.57 8.18
N VAL A 20 34.71 -42.26 9.44
CA VAL A 20 35.98 -42.63 10.10
C VAL A 20 35.80 -43.70 11.17
N LEU A 21 34.62 -43.80 11.79
CA LEU A 21 34.36 -44.73 12.89
C LEU A 21 33.66 -46.02 12.40
N PRO A 22 34.07 -47.23 12.87
CA PRO A 22 33.45 -48.48 12.45
C PRO A 22 32.05 -48.66 13.07
N ASP A 23 31.11 -49.06 12.22
CA ASP A 23 29.73 -49.55 12.40
C ASP A 23 28.99 -49.31 13.74
N GLY A 24 27.80 -48.71 13.61
CA GLY A 24 26.83 -48.48 14.68
C GLY A 24 25.98 -47.23 14.42
N ILE A 25 25.40 -46.66 15.48
CA ILE A 25 24.51 -45.47 15.48
C ILE A 25 25.09 -44.29 14.67
N TRP A 26 26.42 -44.20 14.53
CA TRP A 26 27.13 -43.18 13.76
C TRP A 26 26.83 -43.21 12.25
N ARG A 27 26.55 -44.37 11.65
CA ARG A 27 26.12 -44.46 10.25
C ARG A 27 24.70 -43.95 10.06
N ASP A 28 23.80 -44.27 10.99
CA ASP A 28 22.41 -43.81 10.94
C ASP A 28 22.31 -42.29 11.12
N ILE A 29 23.14 -41.74 12.03
CA ILE A 29 23.28 -40.29 12.20
C ILE A 29 23.83 -39.64 10.92
N ALA A 30 24.82 -40.24 10.27
CA ALA A 30 25.37 -39.71 9.01
C ALA A 30 24.34 -39.74 7.87
N PHE A 31 23.53 -40.80 7.76
CA PHE A 31 22.42 -40.87 6.81
C PHE A 31 21.35 -39.80 7.07
N LEU A 32 20.96 -39.59 8.33
CA LEU A 32 20.00 -38.55 8.69
C LEU A 32 20.55 -37.15 8.41
N ALA A 33 21.83 -36.91 8.72
CA ALA A 33 22.51 -35.65 8.44
C ALA A 33 22.60 -35.37 6.92
N ALA A 34 22.82 -36.40 6.10
CA ALA A 34 22.84 -36.26 4.65
C ALA A 34 21.46 -35.85 4.08
N ILE A 35 20.37 -36.46 4.56
CA ILE A 35 19.00 -36.11 4.13
C ILE A 35 18.67 -34.65 4.52
N LEU A 36 19.04 -34.23 5.73
CA LEU A 36 18.85 -32.84 6.18
C LEU A 36 19.69 -31.84 5.38
N ALA A 37 20.93 -32.18 5.03
CA ALA A 37 21.79 -31.35 4.20
C ALA A 37 21.20 -31.15 2.79
N VAL A 38 20.67 -32.23 2.18
CA VAL A 38 20.00 -32.15 0.87
C VAL A 38 18.74 -31.29 0.95
N ALA A 39 17.88 -31.51 1.95
CA ALA A 39 16.66 -30.73 2.13
C ALA A 39 16.95 -29.23 2.33
N SER A 40 17.93 -28.90 3.19
CA SER A 40 18.37 -27.53 3.43
C SER A 40 19.01 -26.89 2.18
N GLY A 41 19.86 -27.64 1.46
CA GLY A 41 20.47 -27.20 0.21
C GLY A 41 19.43 -26.87 -0.86
N ILE A 42 18.40 -27.70 -1.02
CA ILE A 42 17.28 -27.46 -1.94
C ILE A 42 16.52 -26.18 -1.56
N ILE A 43 16.28 -25.93 -0.27
CA ILE A 43 15.59 -24.73 0.21
C ILE A 43 16.45 -23.47 -0.02
N VAL A 44 17.76 -23.56 0.20
CA VAL A 44 18.69 -22.44 -0.04
C VAL A 44 18.79 -22.13 -1.54
N LEU A 45 18.89 -23.14 -2.40
CA LEU A 45 18.93 -22.98 -3.85
C LEU A 45 17.60 -22.42 -4.39
N ARG A 46 16.46 -22.92 -3.91
CA ARG A 46 15.13 -22.38 -4.27
C ARG A 46 14.86 -21.00 -3.68
N GLY A 47 15.46 -20.69 -2.53
CA GLY A 47 15.39 -19.38 -1.89
C GLY A 47 16.30 -18.33 -2.52
N ALA A 48 17.40 -18.76 -3.16
CA ALA A 48 18.29 -17.88 -3.91
C ALA A 48 17.69 -17.41 -5.25
N GLY A 49 16.80 -18.22 -5.85
CA GLY A 49 16.04 -17.87 -7.06
C GLY A 49 14.68 -17.20 -6.79
N ARG A 50 14.18 -17.22 -5.55
CA ARG A 50 13.03 -16.40 -5.17
C ARG A 50 13.50 -14.96 -5.03
N ALA A 51 13.23 -14.18 -6.08
CA ALA A 51 13.31 -12.72 -6.05
C ALA A 51 12.83 -12.24 -4.68
N GLN A 52 13.69 -11.50 -3.98
CA GLN A 52 13.28 -10.75 -2.80
C GLN A 52 11.93 -10.08 -3.12
N PRO A 53 10.93 -10.09 -2.20
CA PRO A 53 9.77 -9.24 -2.38
C PRO A 53 10.31 -7.85 -2.76
N PRO A 54 9.79 -7.23 -3.83
CA PRO A 54 10.42 -6.05 -4.43
C PRO A 54 10.72 -5.10 -3.29
N ARG A 55 12.02 -4.84 -3.06
CA ARG A 55 12.48 -3.86 -2.08
C ARG A 55 11.69 -2.61 -2.39
N THR A 56 10.77 -2.26 -1.50
CA THR A 56 10.03 -1.00 -1.59
C THR A 56 11.08 0.08 -1.86
N PRO A 57 10.95 0.84 -2.96
CA PRO A 57 11.95 1.83 -3.30
C PRO A 57 12.18 2.71 -2.08
N ARG A 58 13.45 2.85 -1.64
CA ARG A 58 13.80 3.82 -0.61
C ARG A 58 13.11 5.14 -0.97
N PRO A 59 12.29 5.73 -0.09
CA PRO A 59 11.46 6.86 -0.46
C PRO A 59 12.38 7.97 -0.97
N LYS A 60 12.24 8.32 -2.26
CA LYS A 60 12.86 9.51 -2.84
C LYS A 60 12.56 10.67 -1.89
N ARG A 61 13.61 11.35 -1.44
CA ARG A 61 13.62 12.47 -0.49
C ARG A 61 12.27 13.20 -0.48
N ARG A 62 11.45 12.88 0.53
CA ARG A 62 10.01 13.20 0.57
C ARG A 62 9.83 14.71 0.39
N ARG A 63 9.01 15.12 -0.59
CA ARG A 63 8.51 16.51 -0.64
C ARG A 63 7.85 16.81 0.70
N ARG A 64 8.26 17.91 1.36
CA ARG A 64 7.77 18.36 2.67
C ARG A 64 6.37 18.99 2.57
N GLY A 65 5.43 18.32 1.90
CA GLY A 65 4.04 18.75 1.81
C GLY A 65 3.22 18.27 3.00
N ARG A 66 2.19 19.02 3.37
CA ARG A 66 1.22 18.58 4.39
C ARG A 66 0.47 17.35 3.87
N PRO A 67 0.40 16.24 4.61
CA PRO A 67 -0.29 15.06 4.12
C PRO A 67 -1.79 15.35 3.93
N ILE A 68 -2.35 14.88 2.82
CA ILE A 68 -3.79 14.93 2.55
C ILE A 68 -4.18 13.62 1.86
N VAL A 69 -5.27 13.01 2.30
CA VAL A 69 -5.81 11.79 1.70
C VAL A 69 -6.90 12.19 0.71
N VAL A 70 -6.94 11.55 -0.45
CA VAL A 70 -7.96 11.77 -1.48
C VAL A 70 -8.74 10.47 -1.63
N ASP A 71 -10.06 10.55 -1.47
CA ASP A 71 -10.96 9.45 -1.83
C ASP A 71 -11.08 9.40 -3.35
N GLY A 72 -10.26 8.56 -3.97
CA GLY A 72 -10.16 8.47 -5.41
C GLY A 72 -11.45 8.01 -6.08
N SER A 73 -12.17 7.10 -5.42
CA SER A 73 -13.41 6.53 -5.94
C SER A 73 -14.60 7.47 -5.77
N ASN A 74 -14.56 8.42 -4.84
CA ASN A 74 -15.52 9.52 -4.77
C ASN A 74 -15.17 10.64 -5.76
N VAL A 75 -13.92 11.10 -5.74
CA VAL A 75 -13.45 12.28 -6.48
C VAL A 75 -13.54 12.09 -7.99
N MET A 76 -13.28 10.88 -8.50
CA MET A 76 -13.35 10.64 -9.94
C MET A 76 -14.73 10.92 -10.55
N HIS A 77 -15.81 10.96 -9.76
CA HIS A 77 -17.17 11.25 -10.21
C HIS A 77 -17.60 12.71 -10.06
N TRP A 78 -16.72 13.62 -9.60
CA TRP A 78 -17.11 15.00 -9.32
C TRP A 78 -17.51 15.81 -10.54
N LYS A 79 -17.16 15.35 -11.75
CA LYS A 79 -17.56 15.99 -13.01
C LYS A 79 -18.57 15.10 -13.73
N ASP A 80 -19.78 15.61 -13.87
CA ASP A 80 -20.89 14.96 -14.59
C ASP A 80 -21.29 13.57 -14.05
N GLN A 81 -20.89 13.21 -12.82
CA GLN A 81 -21.09 11.87 -12.22
C GLN A 81 -20.44 10.71 -12.99
N VAL A 82 -19.60 11.00 -13.98
CA VAL A 82 -18.84 10.00 -14.74
C VAL A 82 -17.48 9.82 -14.09
N ALA A 83 -17.01 8.58 -13.94
CA ALA A 83 -15.66 8.31 -13.46
C ALA A 83 -14.64 8.83 -14.47
N ARG A 84 -13.85 9.83 -14.09
CA ARG A 84 -12.81 10.37 -14.97
C ARG A 84 -11.47 10.57 -14.27
N LEU A 85 -10.42 10.22 -14.99
CA LEU A 85 -9.05 10.31 -14.53
C LEU A 85 -8.48 11.74 -14.60
N ASP A 86 -8.96 12.56 -15.54
CA ASP A 86 -8.59 13.96 -15.68
C ASP A 86 -8.97 14.76 -14.43
N VAL A 87 -10.16 14.51 -13.87
CA VAL A 87 -10.64 15.09 -12.61
C VAL A 87 -9.66 14.82 -11.47
N LEU A 88 -9.25 13.56 -11.28
CA LEU A 88 -8.31 13.19 -10.24
C LEU A 88 -6.95 13.85 -10.43
N ARG A 89 -6.44 13.90 -11.66
CA ARG A 89 -5.17 14.58 -11.98
C ARG A 89 -5.24 16.06 -11.67
N GLU A 90 -6.36 16.71 -11.95
CA GLU A 90 -6.56 18.12 -11.64
C GLU A 90 -6.58 18.37 -10.14
N VAL A 91 -7.31 17.54 -9.37
CA VAL A 91 -7.32 17.60 -7.89
C VAL A 91 -5.91 17.42 -7.32
N VAL A 92 -5.20 16.38 -7.74
CA VAL A 92 -3.82 16.13 -7.31
C VAL A 92 -2.90 17.31 -7.62
N ARG A 93 -3.01 17.89 -8.82
CA ARG A 93 -2.21 19.04 -9.24
C ARG A 93 -2.50 20.27 -8.39
N VAL A 94 -3.78 20.57 -8.14
CA VAL A 94 -4.17 21.70 -7.29
C VAL A 94 -3.68 21.50 -5.85
N LEU A 95 -3.76 20.28 -5.31
CA LEU A 95 -3.25 19.98 -3.97
C LEU A 95 -1.72 20.13 -3.88
N ASP A 96 -0.96 19.63 -4.85
CA ASP A 96 0.50 19.80 -4.91
C ASP A 96 0.88 21.29 -5.02
N ALA A 97 0.17 22.06 -5.85
CA ALA A 97 0.36 23.51 -5.99
C ALA A 97 0.04 24.28 -4.68
N GLN A 98 -0.87 23.76 -3.86
CA GLN A 98 -1.24 24.32 -2.55
C GLN A 98 -0.35 23.79 -1.40
N GLY A 99 0.76 23.11 -1.72
CA GLY A 99 1.76 22.64 -0.76
C GLY A 99 1.33 21.39 0.03
N TYR A 100 0.35 20.64 -0.46
CA TYR A 100 -0.01 19.34 0.12
C TYR A 100 0.75 18.20 -0.55
N ARG A 101 0.81 17.06 0.15
CA ARG A 101 1.28 15.78 -0.38
C ARG A 101 0.07 14.84 -0.49
N PRO A 102 -0.59 14.76 -1.66
CA PRO A 102 -1.77 13.93 -1.84
C PRO A 102 -1.42 12.44 -1.84
N GLY A 103 -2.14 11.65 -1.05
CA GLY A 103 -2.21 10.19 -1.15
C GLY A 103 -3.62 9.79 -1.58
N VAL A 104 -3.75 9.03 -2.67
CA VAL A 104 -5.05 8.65 -3.23
C VAL A 104 -5.38 7.22 -2.85
N VAL A 105 -6.56 7.00 -2.28
CA VAL A 105 -7.06 5.67 -1.94
C VAL A 105 -8.27 5.35 -2.82
N PHE A 106 -8.31 4.17 -3.39
CA PHE A 106 -9.34 3.70 -4.31
C PHE A 106 -10.05 2.46 -3.76
N ASP A 107 -11.33 2.34 -4.07
CA ASP A 107 -12.05 1.07 -4.02
C ASP A 107 -11.48 0.08 -5.05
N ALA A 108 -11.77 -1.21 -4.85
CA ALA A 108 -11.34 -2.28 -5.76
C ALA A 108 -11.89 -2.13 -7.20
N ASN A 109 -12.94 -1.30 -7.39
CA ASN A 109 -13.65 -1.15 -8.65
C ASN A 109 -13.17 0.05 -9.48
N ALA A 110 -12.32 0.93 -8.93
CA ALA A 110 -11.86 2.15 -9.58
C ALA A 110 -11.23 1.87 -10.96
N GLY A 111 -10.40 0.83 -11.06
CA GLY A 111 -9.80 0.42 -12.33
C GLY A 111 -10.83 0.13 -13.42
N TYR A 112 -11.88 -0.61 -13.09
CA TYR A 112 -12.95 -0.94 -14.03
C TYR A 112 -13.74 0.30 -14.44
N LYS A 113 -14.03 1.19 -13.49
CA LYS A 113 -14.75 2.45 -13.77
C LYS A 113 -13.92 3.42 -14.64
N LEU A 114 -12.60 3.42 -14.52
CA LEU A 114 -11.71 4.36 -15.23
C LEU A 114 -11.18 3.84 -16.57
N GLN A 115 -10.98 2.53 -16.71
CA GLN A 115 -10.27 1.91 -17.85
C GLN A 115 -10.92 0.61 -18.34
N GLY A 116 -12.09 0.23 -17.82
CA GLY A 116 -12.80 -0.98 -18.23
C GLY A 116 -12.15 -2.30 -17.80
N ARG A 117 -11.11 -2.26 -16.96
CA ARG A 117 -10.37 -3.44 -16.48
C ARG A 117 -9.83 -3.24 -15.08
N TYR A 118 -9.54 -4.33 -14.37
CA TYR A 118 -8.88 -4.26 -13.07
C TYR A 118 -7.53 -3.53 -13.17
N LEU A 119 -7.29 -2.61 -12.25
CA LEU A 119 -6.03 -1.89 -12.08
C LEU A 119 -5.68 -1.84 -10.60
N ASP A 120 -4.43 -2.16 -10.32
CA ASP A 120 -3.82 -2.12 -8.99
C ASP A 120 -3.10 -0.77 -8.75
N ASP A 121 -2.46 -0.62 -7.60
CA ASP A 121 -1.76 0.61 -7.15
C ASP A 121 -0.83 1.18 -8.22
N ARG A 122 0.04 0.32 -8.76
CA ARG A 122 1.09 0.68 -9.73
C ARG A 122 0.53 1.31 -11.02
N PRO A 123 -0.38 0.65 -11.75
CA PRO A 123 -1.01 1.26 -12.93
C PRO A 123 -1.69 2.60 -12.63
N LEU A 124 -2.45 2.70 -11.53
CA LEU A 124 -3.18 3.93 -11.19
C LEU A 124 -2.22 5.06 -10.80
N ALA A 125 -1.13 4.76 -10.08
CA ALA A 125 -0.08 5.72 -9.77
C ALA A 125 0.54 6.32 -11.04
N ARG A 126 0.90 5.47 -12.02
CA ARG A 126 1.42 5.93 -13.32
C ARG A 126 0.42 6.80 -14.07
N LEU A 127 -0.85 6.39 -14.07
CA LEU A 127 -1.92 7.15 -14.69
C LEU A 127 -2.11 8.53 -14.05
N LEU A 128 -1.97 8.65 -12.73
CA LEU A 128 -2.08 9.91 -12.00
C LEU A 128 -0.80 10.76 -12.03
N GLY A 129 0.33 10.19 -12.45
CA GLY A 129 1.63 10.85 -12.34
C GLY A 129 2.13 10.92 -10.89
N LEU A 130 1.63 10.05 -10.02
CA LEU A 130 2.02 9.98 -8.61
C LEU A 130 3.03 8.84 -8.38
N PRO A 131 3.87 8.96 -7.34
CA PRO A 131 4.63 7.83 -6.81
C PRO A 131 3.70 6.69 -6.37
N GLU A 132 4.15 5.45 -6.56
CA GLU A 132 3.40 4.24 -6.15
C GLU A 132 3.06 4.25 -4.65
N ASP A 133 3.93 4.80 -3.80
CA ASP A 133 3.71 4.91 -2.35
C ASP A 133 2.66 5.97 -1.96
N GLN A 134 2.04 6.64 -2.93
CA GLN A 134 0.97 7.62 -2.75
C GLN A 134 -0.36 7.15 -3.35
N VAL A 135 -0.43 5.92 -3.86
CA VAL A 135 -1.68 5.34 -4.37
C VAL A 135 -1.91 3.99 -3.73
N LEU A 136 -3.13 3.77 -3.23
CA LEU A 136 -3.55 2.51 -2.64
C LEU A 136 -4.91 2.12 -3.22
N VAL A 137 -5.05 0.88 -3.66
CA VAL A 137 -6.28 0.24 -4.11
C VAL A 137 -6.64 -0.81 -3.08
N VAL A 138 -7.82 -0.65 -2.49
CA VAL A 138 -8.31 -1.56 -1.46
C VAL A 138 -8.63 -2.91 -2.09
N GLN A 139 -8.35 -3.98 -1.37
CA GLN A 139 -8.64 -5.35 -1.81
C GLN A 139 -10.13 -5.54 -2.07
N LYS A 140 -10.45 -6.34 -3.08
CA LYS A 140 -11.84 -6.69 -3.39
C LYS A 140 -12.51 -7.37 -2.19
N GLY A 141 -13.73 -6.96 -1.88
CA GLY A 141 -14.52 -7.49 -0.75
C GLY A 141 -14.23 -6.80 0.58
N SER A 142 -13.28 -5.86 0.64
CA SER A 142 -13.07 -4.98 1.80
C SER A 142 -13.65 -3.59 1.52
N PRO A 143 -14.36 -2.96 2.48
CA PRO A 143 -14.81 -1.58 2.36
C PRO A 143 -13.62 -0.62 2.25
N ALA A 144 -13.72 0.39 1.39
CA ALA A 144 -12.65 1.38 1.22
C ALA A 144 -12.64 2.43 2.34
N ASP A 145 -13.80 2.83 2.85
CA ASP A 145 -13.94 3.91 3.83
C ASP A 145 -13.08 3.69 5.09
N PRO A 146 -13.06 2.51 5.73
CA PRO A 146 -12.21 2.29 6.90
C PRO A 146 -10.73 2.48 6.58
N VAL A 147 -10.29 2.08 5.38
CA VAL A 147 -8.90 2.24 4.94
C VAL A 147 -8.59 3.72 4.72
N ILE A 148 -9.49 4.48 4.10
CA ILE A 148 -9.36 5.92 3.90
C ILE A 148 -9.26 6.64 5.26
N LEU A 149 -10.21 6.38 6.16
CA LEU A 149 -10.31 7.00 7.48
C LEU A 149 -9.11 6.65 8.37
N GLN A 150 -8.72 5.37 8.40
CA GLN A 150 -7.56 4.92 9.16
C GLN A 150 -6.27 5.53 8.62
N THR A 151 -6.11 5.62 7.30
CA THR A 151 -4.94 6.24 6.67
C THR A 151 -4.87 7.73 7.00
N ALA A 152 -6.00 8.44 6.94
CA ALA A 152 -6.06 9.85 7.27
C ALA A 152 -5.71 10.10 8.75
N ARG A 153 -6.27 9.31 9.67
CA ARG A 153 -5.95 9.36 11.10
C ARG A 153 -4.47 9.09 11.36
N ALA A 154 -3.92 8.04 10.78
CA ALA A 154 -2.51 7.67 10.97
C ALA A 154 -1.53 8.75 10.48
N LEU A 155 -1.92 9.51 9.45
CA LEU A 155 -1.11 10.59 8.89
C LEU A 155 -1.41 11.97 9.49
N GLY A 156 -2.42 12.10 10.37
CA GLY A 156 -2.95 13.40 10.81
C GLY A 156 -3.42 14.25 9.62
N ALA A 157 -3.93 13.60 8.58
CA ALA A 157 -4.27 14.21 7.30
C ALA A 157 -5.77 14.53 7.23
N ARG A 158 -6.10 15.51 6.38
CA ARG A 158 -7.48 15.77 5.96
C ARG A 158 -7.87 14.88 4.79
N ILE A 159 -9.16 14.70 4.56
CA ILE A 159 -9.70 13.82 3.50
C ILE A 159 -10.42 14.65 2.45
N VAL A 160 -10.03 14.53 1.19
CA VAL A 160 -10.74 15.12 0.06
C VAL A 160 -11.81 14.13 -0.41
N THR A 161 -13.06 14.46 -0.11
CA THR A 161 -14.24 13.67 -0.48
C THR A 161 -15.51 14.53 -0.35
N ASN A 162 -16.57 14.13 -1.03
CA ASN A 162 -17.93 14.64 -0.79
C ASN A 162 -18.78 13.68 0.07
N ASP A 163 -18.26 12.48 0.37
CA ASP A 163 -18.89 11.57 1.31
C ASP A 163 -18.86 12.13 2.74
N ARG A 164 -19.84 11.74 3.54
CA ARG A 164 -19.96 12.09 4.96
C ARG A 164 -19.46 10.98 5.88
N TYR A 165 -19.29 9.75 5.39
CA TYR A 165 -18.89 8.58 6.19
C TYR A 165 -19.72 8.40 7.46
N ARG A 166 -21.04 8.63 7.40
CA ARG A 166 -21.94 8.64 8.57
C ARG A 166 -21.87 7.34 9.37
N ASP A 167 -21.80 6.21 8.67
CA ASP A 167 -21.76 4.87 9.28
C ASP A 167 -20.46 4.63 10.08
N TRP A 168 -19.44 5.44 9.82
CA TRP A 168 -18.12 5.34 10.45
C TRP A 168 -17.88 6.37 11.54
N ALA A 169 -18.77 7.35 11.73
CA ALA A 169 -18.60 8.45 12.68
C ALA A 169 -18.39 7.98 14.14
N ALA A 170 -19.04 6.88 14.54
CA ALA A 170 -18.85 6.30 15.88
C ALA A 170 -17.41 5.81 16.13
N THR A 171 -16.73 5.31 15.08
CA THR A 171 -15.35 4.80 15.14
C THR A 171 -14.33 5.90 14.79
N TYR A 172 -14.74 6.85 13.96
CA TYR A 172 -13.95 7.94 13.42
C TYR A 172 -14.63 9.29 13.62
N PRO A 173 -14.69 9.82 14.85
CA PRO A 173 -15.37 11.09 15.15
C PRO A 173 -14.72 12.30 14.46
N GLU A 174 -13.51 12.15 13.91
CA GLU A 174 -12.85 13.18 13.11
C GLU A 174 -13.65 13.56 11.86
N VAL A 175 -14.50 12.69 11.34
CA VAL A 175 -15.34 12.99 10.16
C VAL A 175 -16.34 14.13 10.42
N ASP A 176 -16.72 14.33 11.68
CA ASP A 176 -17.62 15.41 12.12
C ASP A 176 -16.86 16.69 12.47
N GLN A 177 -15.53 16.64 12.54
CA GLN A 177 -14.72 17.83 12.83
C GLN A 177 -14.73 18.79 11.64
N PRO A 178 -15.05 20.09 11.86
CA PRO A 178 -15.02 21.09 10.81
C PRO A 178 -13.66 21.15 10.12
N GLY A 179 -13.66 21.03 8.80
CA GLY A 179 -12.44 21.09 7.98
C GLY A 179 -11.64 19.78 7.89
N HIS A 180 -12.03 18.69 8.57
CA HIS A 180 -11.40 17.38 8.37
C HIS A 180 -11.73 16.80 6.98
N LEU A 181 -13.01 16.89 6.59
CA LEU A 181 -13.48 16.56 5.25
C LEU A 181 -13.43 17.80 4.34
N VAL A 182 -12.53 17.77 3.37
CA VAL A 182 -12.36 18.79 2.32
C VAL A 182 -13.28 18.45 1.16
N ARG A 183 -14.39 19.19 1.10
CA ARG A 183 -15.36 19.08 -0.01
C ARG A 183 -14.90 19.86 -1.23
N GLY A 184 -15.39 19.45 -2.39
CA GLY A 184 -15.09 20.13 -3.64
C GLY A 184 -15.99 19.72 -4.79
N GLY A 185 -15.71 20.25 -5.96
CA GLY A 185 -16.45 19.94 -7.18
C GLY A 185 -16.04 20.85 -8.33
N PHE A 186 -16.71 20.70 -9.46
CA PHE A 186 -16.54 21.57 -10.62
C PHE A 186 -17.63 22.64 -10.67
N GLN A 187 -17.22 23.89 -10.84
CA GLN A 187 -18.10 25.03 -11.09
C GLN A 187 -17.55 25.78 -12.32
N ASP A 188 -18.38 26.01 -13.33
CA ASP A 188 -17.99 26.65 -14.60
C ASP A 188 -16.73 26.04 -15.24
N GLY A 189 -16.61 24.71 -15.15
CA GLY A 189 -15.46 23.97 -15.68
C GLY A 189 -14.16 24.09 -14.88
N ARG A 190 -14.17 24.77 -13.73
CA ARG A 190 -13.02 24.91 -12.84
C ARG A 190 -13.22 24.09 -11.56
N LEU A 191 -12.14 23.43 -11.11
CA LEU A 191 -12.13 22.76 -9.82
C LEU A 191 -12.14 23.77 -8.67
N VAL A 192 -13.07 23.58 -7.72
CA VAL A 192 -13.18 24.35 -6.48
C VAL A 192 -13.02 23.39 -5.30
N LEU A 193 -12.09 23.69 -4.38
CA LEU A 193 -11.82 22.91 -3.16
C LEU A 193 -11.98 23.79 -1.91
N ARG A 194 -12.69 23.30 -0.89
CA ARG A 194 -12.83 23.99 0.40
C ARG A 194 -11.67 23.64 1.34
N LEU A 195 -10.49 24.18 1.02
CA LEU A 195 -9.25 23.92 1.75
C LEU A 195 -9.07 24.77 3.01
N ALA A 196 -9.75 25.91 3.10
CA ALA A 196 -9.85 26.68 4.33
C ALA A 196 -10.86 25.98 5.25
N ALA A 197 -10.52 25.83 6.53
CA ALA A 197 -11.54 25.54 7.52
C ALA A 197 -12.58 26.66 7.40
N GLU A 198 -13.81 26.33 6.98
CA GLU A 198 -14.93 27.26 7.07
C GLU A 198 -15.21 27.45 8.56
N ALA A 199 -14.39 28.28 9.20
CA ALA A 199 -14.72 28.98 10.43
C ALA A 199 -15.73 30.06 10.03
N LYS A 200 -17.00 29.66 9.84
CA LYS A 200 -18.14 30.56 9.99
C LYS A 200 -19.46 29.79 10.08
N ALA A 201 -20.02 29.79 11.29
CA ALA A 201 -21.43 29.76 11.73
C ALA A 201 -21.46 29.03 13.09
N ALA A 202 -21.76 29.63 14.23
CA ALA A 202 -22.45 30.88 14.55
C ALA A 202 -21.82 31.54 15.78
#